data_AF-K2CQ67-F1
#
_entry.id   AF-K2CQ67-F1
#
_cell.length_a   1.000
_cell.length_b   1.000
_cell.length_c   1.000
_cell.angle_alpha   90.00
_cell.angle_beta   90.00
_cell.angle_gamma   90.00
#
_symmetry.space_group_name_H-M   'P 1'
#
loop_
_entity.id
_entity.type
_entity.pdbx_description
1 polymer ?
#
loop_
_entity_poly.entity_id
_entity_poly.type
_entity_poly.pdbx_seq_one_letter_code
_entity_poly.pdbx_strand_id
1 'polypeptide(L)'
;MFRRQTALKKQASKAWEYIGKLFGLPLTRIVLITLVMLTAFPFLIFYFLKPETRTDNKYGVTFSSKYAHQIGLNWKDAYIKILDDLGARNLRLIAYWDEIEVTPEIYNYKDIKWQLEEADKRNVNVILAIGRKVPRYPECFEPSWWKAMSSEDERDKELYEYIIRTVMELQSYNSVKMWQVENEPFFPFGECISVKKSTVEHEIQLVRALDERPILIQDSGEGGFWFPSYQMA
;
A
#
# COMPACT_ATOMS: atom_id res chain seq x y z
N MET A 1 -10.57 37.79 56.34
CA MET A 1 -11.28 37.06 55.26
C MET A 1 -12.19 37.98 54.42
N PHE A 2 -13.08 38.77 55.03
CA PHE A 2 -14.07 39.64 54.35
C PHE A 2 -13.51 40.69 53.37
N ARG A 3 -12.39 41.36 53.70
CA ARG A 3 -11.78 42.43 52.87
C ARG A 3 -11.21 41.91 51.54
N ARG A 4 -10.90 40.62 51.46
CA ARG A 4 -10.35 39.96 50.26
C ARG A 4 -11.46 39.59 49.27
N GLN A 5 -12.65 39.19 49.78
CA GLN A 5 -13.83 38.92 48.96
C GLN A 5 -14.39 40.18 48.27
N THR A 6 -14.35 41.33 48.93
CA THR A 6 -14.81 42.60 48.33
C THR A 6 -13.85 43.12 47.26
N ALA A 7 -12.54 42.96 47.44
CA ALA A 7 -11.54 43.28 46.42
C ALA A 7 -11.69 42.38 45.16
N LEU A 8 -11.90 41.07 45.36
CA LEU A 8 -12.15 40.11 44.28
C LEU A 8 -13.39 40.48 43.47
N LYS A 9 -14.51 40.83 44.13
CA LYS A 9 -15.73 41.27 43.43
C LYS A 9 -15.50 42.52 42.57
N LYS A 10 -14.72 43.48 43.05
CA LYS A 10 -14.41 44.72 42.31
C LYS A 10 -13.48 44.46 41.12
N GLN A 11 -12.50 43.58 41.28
CA GLN A 11 -11.64 43.12 40.18
C GLN A 11 -12.43 42.37 39.10
N ALA A 12 -13.35 41.50 39.51
CA ALA A 12 -14.23 40.77 38.59
C ALA A 12 -15.14 41.72 37.79
N SER A 13 -15.72 42.74 38.44
CA SER A 13 -16.54 43.75 37.75
C SER A 13 -15.76 44.54 36.71
N LYS A 14 -14.54 45.01 37.02
CA LYS A 14 -13.67 45.66 36.04
C LYS A 14 -13.25 44.74 34.91
N ALA A 15 -12.94 43.48 35.21
CA ALA A 15 -12.62 42.48 34.19
C ALA A 15 -13.77 42.30 33.20
N TRP A 16 -15.02 42.24 33.68
CA TRP A 16 -16.21 42.19 32.83
C TRP A 16 -16.36 43.42 31.92
N GLU A 17 -16.07 44.62 32.44
CA GLU A 17 -16.09 45.85 31.63
C GLU A 17 -15.05 45.80 30.50
N TYR A 18 -13.82 45.36 30.81
CA TYR A 18 -12.76 45.22 29.81
C TYR A 18 -13.06 44.13 28.78
N ILE A 19 -13.64 43.01 29.20
CA ILE A 19 -14.14 41.96 28.30
C ILE A 19 -15.18 42.55 27.36
N GLY A 20 -16.19 43.27 27.86
CA GLY A 20 -17.20 43.91 27.02
C GLY A 20 -16.60 44.85 25.96
N LYS A 21 -15.62 45.68 26.36
CA LYS A 21 -14.88 46.55 25.44
C LYS A 21 -14.08 45.76 24.40
N LEU A 22 -13.41 44.68 24.81
CA LEU A 22 -12.63 43.80 23.93
C LEU A 22 -13.50 43.15 22.85
N PHE A 23 -14.66 42.60 23.20
CA PHE A 23 -15.61 42.00 22.25
C PHE A 23 -16.39 43.05 21.41
N GLY A 24 -16.35 44.32 21.83
CA GLY A 24 -16.86 45.45 21.06
C GLY A 24 -15.98 45.85 19.87
N LEU A 25 -14.69 45.47 19.88
CA LEU A 25 -13.77 45.81 18.80
C LEU A 25 -14.05 44.97 17.53
N PRO A 26 -14.04 45.58 16.33
CA PRO A 26 -14.24 44.86 15.08
C PRO A 26 -13.17 43.77 14.86
N LEU A 27 -11.93 44.03 15.30
CA LEU A 27 -10.82 43.07 15.21
C LEU A 27 -11.11 41.79 16.01
N THR A 28 -11.60 41.91 17.25
CA THR A 28 -11.91 40.76 18.09
C THR A 28 -13.02 39.91 17.46
N ARG A 29 -14.03 40.54 16.84
CA ARG A 29 -15.09 39.81 16.12
C ARG A 29 -14.55 39.05 14.91
N ILE A 30 -13.66 39.66 14.13
CA ILE A 30 -13.01 39.01 12.99
C ILE A 30 -12.21 37.79 13.46
N VAL A 31 -11.39 37.96 14.51
CA VAL A 31 -10.58 36.85 15.07
C VAL A 31 -11.47 35.69 15.54
N LEU A 32 -12.57 35.98 16.24
CA LEU A 32 -13.49 34.95 16.73
C LEU A 32 -14.22 34.25 15.58
N ILE A 33 -14.69 34.98 14.57
CA ILE A 33 -15.32 34.39 13.38
C ILE A 33 -14.31 33.50 12.65
N THR A 34 -13.08 33.96 12.47
CA THR A 34 -12.02 33.15 11.85
C THR A 34 -11.73 31.90 12.67
N LEU A 35 -11.67 31.99 14.00
CA LEU A 35 -11.47 30.83 14.87
C LEU A 35 -12.64 29.83 14.76
N VAL A 36 -13.88 30.33 14.76
CA VAL A 36 -15.08 29.52 14.57
C VAL A 36 -15.08 28.88 13.19
N MET A 37 -14.70 29.60 12.15
CA MET A 37 -14.59 29.05 10.79
C MET A 37 -13.52 27.98 10.73
N LEU A 38 -12.29 28.25 11.22
CA LEU A 38 -11.20 27.26 11.21
C LEU A 38 -11.53 26.00 12.02
N THR A 39 -12.36 26.11 13.06
CA THR A 39 -12.76 24.95 13.88
C THR A 39 -13.99 24.25 13.34
N ALA A 40 -15.06 24.97 12.96
CA ALA A 40 -16.32 24.38 12.50
C ALA A 40 -16.28 23.91 11.03
N PHE A 41 -15.51 24.58 10.18
CA PHE A 41 -15.47 24.30 8.74
C PHE A 41 -14.98 22.87 8.43
N PRO A 42 -13.91 22.33 9.05
CA PRO A 42 -13.53 20.93 8.86
C PRO A 42 -14.63 19.94 9.24
N PHE A 43 -15.39 20.21 10.32
CA PHE A 43 -16.52 19.35 10.71
C PHE A 43 -17.68 19.44 9.72
N LEU A 44 -17.95 20.62 9.16
CA LEU A 44 -18.94 20.78 8.09
C LEU A 44 -18.51 20.03 6.84
N ILE A 45 -17.26 20.19 6.39
CA ILE A 45 -16.69 19.43 5.27
C ILE A 45 -16.85 17.93 5.54
N PHE A 46 -16.41 17.44 6.70
CA PHE A 46 -16.55 16.03 7.05
C PHE A 46 -18.01 15.57 7.06
N TYR A 47 -18.94 16.36 7.60
CA TYR A 47 -20.34 15.96 7.64
C TYR A 47 -20.95 15.79 6.24
N PHE A 48 -20.61 16.66 5.29
CA PHE A 48 -21.12 16.64 3.92
C PHE A 48 -20.32 15.75 2.96
N LEU A 49 -19.02 15.55 3.20
CA LEU A 49 -18.11 14.77 2.35
C LEU A 49 -17.65 13.47 3.01
N LYS A 50 -18.22 13.06 4.16
CA LYS A 50 -17.86 11.78 4.79
C LYS A 50 -18.08 10.65 3.77
N PRO A 51 -17.12 9.72 3.65
CA PRO A 51 -17.32 8.53 2.83
C PRO A 51 -18.55 7.76 3.29
N GLU A 52 -19.33 7.25 2.33
CA GLU A 52 -20.37 6.29 2.64
C GLU A 52 -19.74 4.98 3.12
N THR A 53 -20.33 4.39 4.17
CA THR A 53 -19.88 3.08 4.64
C THR A 53 -20.27 2.02 3.63
N ARG A 54 -19.28 1.47 2.90
CA ARG A 54 -19.51 0.30 2.05
C ARG A 54 -19.81 -0.92 2.90
N THR A 55 -20.95 -1.55 2.63
CA THR A 55 -21.37 -2.81 3.28
C THR A 55 -20.97 -4.04 2.46
N ASP A 56 -20.48 -3.85 1.23
CA ASP A 56 -20.11 -4.89 0.27
C ASP A 56 -18.59 -5.16 0.25
N ASN A 57 -17.89 -4.94 1.37
CA ASN A 57 -16.44 -5.09 1.44
C ASN A 57 -16.02 -6.54 1.15
N LYS A 58 -15.15 -6.70 0.16
CA LYS A 58 -14.53 -7.99 -0.15
C LYS A 58 -13.23 -8.13 0.65
N TYR A 59 -13.26 -9.02 1.63
CA TYR A 59 -12.07 -9.36 2.40
C TYR A 59 -11.16 -10.31 1.62
N GLY A 60 -9.87 -10.22 1.86
CA GLY A 60 -8.86 -11.08 1.26
C GLY A 60 -7.65 -11.29 2.14
N VAL A 61 -6.79 -12.22 1.74
CA VAL A 61 -5.60 -12.63 2.49
C VAL A 61 -4.37 -12.53 1.58
N THR A 62 -3.27 -11.95 2.08
CA THR A 62 -1.98 -12.11 1.42
C THR A 62 -1.35 -13.41 1.89
N PHE A 63 -0.94 -14.27 0.96
CA PHE A 63 -0.21 -15.49 1.29
C PHE A 63 1.20 -15.45 0.70
N SER A 64 2.17 -15.83 1.53
CA SER A 64 3.59 -15.94 1.17
C SER A 64 4.07 -17.34 1.49
N SER A 65 4.34 -18.15 0.46
CA SER A 65 4.93 -19.48 0.60
C SER A 65 6.28 -19.40 1.32
N LYS A 66 7.10 -18.42 0.94
CA LYS A 66 8.40 -18.10 1.54
C LYS A 66 8.29 -17.86 3.04
N TYR A 67 7.38 -16.98 3.48
CA TYR A 67 7.22 -16.69 4.91
C TYR A 67 6.67 -17.88 5.69
N ALA A 68 5.68 -18.60 5.13
CA ALA A 68 5.15 -19.80 5.76
C ALA A 68 6.27 -20.83 6.02
N HIS A 69 7.18 -21.01 5.06
CA HIS A 69 8.35 -21.86 5.25
C HIS A 69 9.31 -21.33 6.32
N GLN A 70 9.60 -20.02 6.32
CA GLN A 70 10.49 -19.38 7.30
C GLN A 70 10.03 -19.55 8.76
N ILE A 71 8.73 -19.60 9.01
CA ILE A 71 8.17 -19.84 10.34
C ILE A 71 7.93 -21.33 10.65
N GLY A 72 8.45 -22.24 9.82
CA GLY A 72 8.44 -23.68 10.06
C GLY A 72 7.13 -24.38 9.69
N LEU A 73 6.24 -23.74 8.92
CA LEU A 73 5.03 -24.38 8.44
C LEU A 73 5.28 -25.16 7.14
N ASN A 74 4.49 -26.21 6.92
CA ASN A 74 4.30 -26.76 5.59
C ASN A 74 3.46 -25.77 4.78
N TRP A 75 4.10 -25.02 3.89
CA TRP A 75 3.44 -23.93 3.17
C TRP A 75 2.28 -24.42 2.27
N LYS A 76 2.36 -25.64 1.72
CA LYS A 76 1.27 -26.21 0.90
C LYS A 76 0.05 -26.50 1.75
N ASP A 77 0.24 -27.15 2.90
CA ASP A 77 -0.85 -27.41 3.86
C ASP A 77 -1.46 -26.10 4.38
N ALA A 78 -0.62 -25.11 4.74
CA ALA A 78 -1.09 -23.80 5.17
C ALA A 78 -1.90 -23.08 4.06
N TYR A 79 -1.45 -23.16 2.81
CA TYR A 79 -2.16 -22.60 1.67
C TYR A 79 -3.53 -23.24 1.47
N ILE A 80 -3.60 -24.57 1.50
CA ILE A 80 -4.86 -25.31 1.39
C ILE A 80 -5.82 -24.95 2.53
N LYS A 81 -5.34 -24.83 3.77
CA LYS A 81 -6.18 -24.40 4.91
C LYS A 81 -6.70 -22.97 4.77
N ILE A 82 -5.95 -22.05 4.15
CA ILE A 82 -6.44 -20.71 3.83
C ILE A 82 -7.60 -20.76 2.82
N LEU A 83 -7.51 -21.68 1.86
CA LEU A 83 -8.52 -21.84 0.81
C LEU A 83 -9.78 -22.56 1.30
N ASP A 84 -9.60 -23.65 2.05
CA ASP A 84 -10.66 -24.61 2.39
C ASP A 84 -11.25 -24.34 3.77
N ASP A 85 -10.41 -24.20 4.81
CA ASP A 85 -10.86 -24.03 6.20
C ASP A 85 -11.26 -22.58 6.48
N LEU A 86 -10.38 -21.63 6.16
CA LEU A 86 -10.67 -20.19 6.31
C LEU A 86 -11.67 -19.71 5.25
N GLY A 87 -11.77 -20.40 4.12
CA GLY A 87 -12.71 -20.06 3.06
C GLY A 87 -12.34 -18.77 2.31
N ALA A 88 -11.06 -18.40 2.23
CA ALA A 88 -10.64 -17.19 1.52
C ALA A 88 -10.98 -17.28 0.02
N ARG A 89 -11.55 -16.21 -0.54
CA ARG A 89 -11.91 -16.13 -1.98
C ARG A 89 -11.24 -14.99 -2.72
N ASN A 90 -10.55 -14.11 -2.02
CA ASN A 90 -9.68 -13.10 -2.60
C ASN A 90 -8.31 -13.26 -1.96
N LEU A 91 -7.28 -13.46 -2.78
CA LEU A 91 -5.92 -13.64 -2.33
C LEU A 91 -5.00 -12.61 -3.00
N ARG A 92 -3.96 -12.23 -2.29
CA ARG A 92 -2.75 -11.68 -2.90
C ARG A 92 -1.66 -12.73 -2.83
N LEU A 93 -1.21 -13.20 -3.99
CA LEU A 93 -0.08 -14.11 -4.14
C LEU A 93 1.13 -13.34 -4.65
N ILE A 94 2.31 -13.92 -4.45
CA ILE A 94 3.57 -13.22 -4.66
C ILE A 94 4.48 -14.11 -5.50
N ALA A 95 4.90 -13.60 -6.65
CA ALA A 95 5.96 -14.20 -7.45
C ALA A 95 7.30 -13.63 -6.95
N TYR A 96 8.00 -14.39 -6.11
CA TYR A 96 9.31 -13.99 -5.60
C TYR A 96 10.38 -14.21 -6.65
N TRP A 97 11.00 -13.13 -7.12
CA TRP A 97 12.01 -13.20 -8.19
C TRP A 97 13.22 -14.05 -7.79
N ASP A 98 13.72 -13.89 -6.55
CA ASP A 98 14.82 -14.68 -6.00
C ASP A 98 14.56 -16.19 -5.88
N GLU A 99 13.30 -16.64 -5.94
CA GLU A 99 12.92 -18.05 -5.98
C GLU A 99 12.64 -18.55 -7.40
N ILE A 100 12.12 -17.67 -8.26
CA ILE A 100 11.79 -17.98 -9.65
C ILE A 100 13.06 -18.07 -10.50
N GLU A 101 14.02 -17.17 -10.30
CA GLU A 101 15.25 -17.09 -11.12
C GLU A 101 16.49 -17.11 -10.23
N VAL A 102 16.65 -18.22 -9.50
CA VAL A 102 17.82 -18.43 -8.63
C VAL A 102 19.13 -18.37 -9.42
N THR A 103 19.12 -18.88 -10.66
CA THR A 103 20.25 -18.83 -11.60
C THR A 103 19.81 -18.02 -12.81
N PRO A 104 20.65 -17.08 -13.33
CA PRO A 104 20.27 -16.25 -14.47
C PRO A 104 19.77 -17.09 -15.64
N GLU A 105 18.68 -16.65 -16.28
CA GLU A 105 18.02 -17.28 -17.43
C GLU A 105 17.40 -18.66 -17.16
N ILE A 106 17.41 -19.15 -15.92
CA ILE A 106 16.78 -20.42 -15.54
C ILE A 106 15.60 -20.14 -14.62
N TYR A 107 14.41 -20.17 -15.23
CA TYR A 107 13.15 -19.86 -14.56
C TYR A 107 12.45 -21.12 -14.03
N ASN A 108 12.01 -21.06 -12.77
CA ASN A 108 11.22 -22.10 -12.13
C ASN A 108 9.97 -21.53 -11.46
N TYR A 109 8.84 -21.65 -12.18
CA TYR A 109 7.54 -21.19 -11.70
C TYR A 109 6.74 -22.26 -10.94
N LYS A 110 7.33 -23.43 -10.61
CA LYS A 110 6.60 -24.60 -10.10
C LYS A 110 5.71 -24.28 -8.89
N ASP A 111 6.22 -23.52 -7.93
CA ASP A 111 5.50 -23.29 -6.67
C ASP A 111 4.39 -22.23 -6.81
N ILE A 112 4.60 -21.19 -7.63
CA ILE A 112 3.54 -20.20 -7.91
C ILE A 112 2.46 -20.78 -8.83
N LYS A 113 2.85 -21.60 -9.83
CA LYS A 113 1.91 -22.33 -10.68
C LYS A 113 1.05 -23.27 -9.85
N TRP A 114 1.64 -24.03 -8.92
CA TRP A 114 0.86 -24.89 -8.02
C TRP A 114 -0.16 -24.09 -7.19
N GLN A 115 0.22 -22.92 -6.66
CA GLN A 115 -0.73 -22.06 -5.93
C GLN A 115 -1.88 -21.57 -6.84
N LEU A 116 -1.57 -21.12 -8.05
CA LEU A 116 -2.58 -20.66 -9.02
C LEU A 116 -3.48 -21.80 -9.50
N GLU A 117 -2.97 -23.01 -9.69
CA GLU A 117 -3.75 -24.20 -10.02
C GLU A 117 -4.77 -24.54 -8.91
N GLU A 118 -4.36 -24.46 -7.65
CA GLU A 118 -5.26 -24.67 -6.51
C GLU A 118 -6.29 -23.55 -6.35
N ALA A 119 -5.92 -22.31 -6.70
CA ALA A 119 -6.82 -21.17 -6.75
C ALA A 119 -7.87 -21.31 -7.88
N ASP A 120 -7.45 -21.74 -9.07
CA ASP A 120 -8.32 -22.01 -10.22
C ASP A 120 -9.36 -23.09 -9.90
N LYS A 121 -8.93 -24.21 -9.31
CA LYS A 121 -9.84 -25.30 -8.88
C LYS A 121 -10.97 -24.82 -7.97
N ARG A 122 -10.77 -23.71 -7.25
CA ARG A 122 -11.68 -23.17 -6.25
C ARG A 122 -12.30 -21.83 -6.65
N ASN A 123 -12.06 -21.37 -7.88
CA ASN A 123 -12.53 -20.08 -8.39
C ASN A 123 -12.15 -18.89 -7.48
N VAL A 124 -10.92 -18.90 -6.97
CA VAL A 124 -10.39 -17.84 -6.09
C VAL A 124 -9.87 -16.69 -6.95
N ASN A 125 -10.16 -15.45 -6.53
CA ASN A 125 -9.61 -14.26 -7.20
C ASN A 125 -8.23 -13.96 -6.64
N VAL A 126 -7.25 -13.75 -7.52
CA VAL A 126 -5.86 -13.50 -7.17
C VAL A 126 -5.41 -12.14 -7.70
N ILE A 127 -4.86 -11.32 -6.81
CA ILE A 127 -3.92 -10.25 -7.15
C ILE A 127 -2.53 -10.89 -7.15
N LEU A 128 -1.85 -10.90 -8.28
CA LEU A 128 -0.51 -11.48 -8.41
C LEU A 128 0.53 -10.36 -8.36
N ALA A 129 1.29 -10.31 -7.28
CA ALA A 129 2.37 -9.33 -7.11
C ALA A 129 3.65 -9.80 -7.79
N ILE A 130 4.20 -8.94 -8.64
CA ILE A 130 5.44 -9.12 -9.39
C ILE A 130 6.30 -7.85 -9.28
N GLY A 131 7.59 -7.99 -9.59
CA GLY A 131 8.59 -6.94 -9.40
C GLY A 131 9.72 -7.42 -8.49
N ARG A 132 10.67 -6.51 -8.26
CA ARG A 132 11.76 -6.69 -7.29
C ARG A 132 11.31 -6.42 -5.86
N LYS A 133 10.47 -5.41 -5.65
CA LYS A 133 9.91 -5.11 -4.33
C LYS A 133 8.49 -5.66 -4.26
N VAL A 134 8.26 -6.69 -3.45
CA VAL A 134 6.97 -7.36 -3.32
C VAL A 134 6.67 -7.64 -1.85
N PRO A 135 5.42 -7.96 -1.45
CA PRO A 135 5.07 -8.02 -0.04
C PRO A 135 5.93 -8.99 0.80
N ARG A 136 6.17 -8.57 2.06
CA ARG A 136 6.90 -9.25 3.15
C ARG A 136 8.36 -8.82 3.25
N TYR A 137 8.83 -8.58 4.48
CA TYR A 137 10.26 -8.41 4.79
C TYR A 137 11.12 -9.54 4.17
N PRO A 138 12.23 -9.24 3.50
CA PRO A 138 12.95 -7.95 3.46
C PRO A 138 12.43 -6.91 2.44
N GLU A 139 11.22 -7.11 1.90
CA GLU A 139 10.54 -6.31 0.85
C GLU A 139 11.14 -6.50 -0.54
N CYS A 140 12.46 -6.56 -0.66
CA CYS A 140 13.15 -6.70 -1.93
C CYS A 140 13.74 -8.11 -2.14
N PHE A 141 13.29 -8.74 -3.21
CA PHE A 141 13.54 -10.15 -3.54
C PHE A 141 14.32 -10.28 -4.85
N GLU A 142 15.30 -9.42 -5.07
CA GLU A 142 16.19 -9.56 -6.23
C GLU A 142 17.15 -10.74 -6.03
N PRO A 143 17.39 -11.54 -7.08
CA PRO A 143 18.39 -12.60 -7.03
C PRO A 143 19.78 -12.10 -6.65
N SER A 144 20.60 -12.97 -6.04
CA SER A 144 21.95 -12.62 -5.60
C SER A 144 22.87 -12.19 -6.75
N TRP A 145 22.72 -12.82 -7.93
CA TRP A 145 23.47 -12.47 -9.13
C TRP A 145 23.12 -11.07 -9.63
N TRP A 146 21.85 -10.66 -9.55
CA TRP A 146 21.38 -9.32 -9.92
C TRP A 146 21.98 -8.26 -8.98
N LYS A 147 22.00 -8.56 -7.67
CA LYS A 147 22.59 -7.67 -6.65
C LYS A 147 24.10 -7.48 -6.85
N ALA A 148 24.79 -8.44 -7.45
CA ALA A 148 26.22 -8.38 -7.73
C ALA A 148 26.56 -7.55 -9.00
N MET A 149 25.57 -7.19 -9.82
CA MET A 149 25.79 -6.40 -11.03
C MET A 149 26.10 -4.93 -10.69
N SER A 150 27.09 -4.37 -11.38
CA SER A 150 27.53 -2.99 -11.21
C SER A 150 26.73 -2.00 -12.08
N SER A 151 26.23 -2.45 -13.23
CA SER A 151 25.49 -1.62 -14.18
C SER A 151 24.01 -1.57 -13.83
N GLU A 152 23.48 -0.36 -13.61
CA GLU A 152 22.05 -0.17 -13.40
C GLU A 152 21.23 -0.49 -14.66
N ASP A 153 21.75 -0.16 -15.85
CA ASP A 153 21.07 -0.45 -17.12
C ASP A 153 20.97 -1.95 -17.40
N GLU A 154 21.99 -2.72 -17.01
CA GLU A 154 21.91 -4.18 -17.12
C GLU A 154 20.92 -4.76 -16.10
N ARG A 155 20.94 -4.25 -14.86
CA ARG A 155 19.95 -4.63 -13.84
C ARG A 155 18.52 -4.36 -14.27
N ASP A 156 18.24 -3.21 -14.88
CA ASP A 156 16.92 -2.89 -15.39
C ASP A 156 16.50 -3.83 -16.52
N LYS A 157 17.42 -4.20 -17.43
CA LYS A 157 17.13 -5.19 -18.49
C LYS A 157 16.71 -6.54 -17.92
N GLU A 158 17.44 -7.04 -16.92
CA GLU A 158 17.15 -8.32 -16.27
C GLU A 158 15.80 -8.28 -15.52
N LEU A 159 15.49 -7.16 -14.87
CA LEU A 159 14.19 -6.95 -14.24
C LEU A 159 13.05 -6.98 -15.26
N TYR A 160 13.23 -6.30 -16.39
CA TYR A 160 12.23 -6.27 -17.45
C TYR A 160 12.01 -7.64 -18.08
N GLU A 161 13.07 -8.41 -18.30
CA GLU A 161 12.97 -9.78 -18.79
C GLU A 161 12.21 -10.68 -17.80
N TYR A 162 12.51 -10.57 -16.50
CA TYR A 162 11.76 -11.26 -15.45
C TYR A 162 10.26 -10.92 -15.48
N ILE A 163 9.91 -9.63 -15.59
CA ILE A 163 8.52 -9.19 -15.69
C ILE A 163 7.84 -9.79 -16.92
N ILE A 164 8.46 -9.67 -18.11
CA ILE A 164 7.91 -10.18 -19.36
C ILE A 164 7.64 -11.69 -19.25
N ARG A 165 8.65 -12.47 -18.85
CA ARG A 165 8.53 -13.93 -18.74
C ARG A 165 7.50 -14.35 -17.71
N THR A 166 7.45 -13.66 -16.57
CA THR A 166 6.50 -13.98 -15.49
C THR A 166 5.06 -13.72 -15.92
N VAL A 167 4.80 -12.59 -16.59
CA VAL A 167 3.46 -12.33 -17.13
C VAL A 167 3.12 -13.35 -18.21
N MET A 168 4.02 -13.60 -19.16
CA MET A 168 3.78 -14.57 -20.25
C MET A 168 3.48 -15.98 -19.74
N GLU A 169 4.18 -16.43 -18.70
CA GLU A 169 4.00 -17.76 -18.11
C GLU A 169 2.68 -17.87 -17.31
N LEU A 170 2.32 -16.82 -16.56
CA LEU A 170 1.26 -16.89 -15.56
C LEU A 170 -0.07 -16.26 -15.99
N GLN A 171 -0.13 -15.53 -17.11
CA GLN A 171 -1.35 -14.88 -17.61
C GLN A 171 -2.48 -15.84 -18.01
N SER A 172 -2.15 -17.12 -18.26
CA SER A 172 -3.15 -18.13 -18.66
C SER A 172 -4.05 -18.60 -17.51
N TYR A 173 -3.66 -18.33 -16.26
CA TYR A 173 -4.45 -18.71 -15.09
C TYR A 173 -5.67 -17.80 -14.92
N ASN A 174 -6.86 -18.41 -14.78
CA ASN A 174 -8.12 -17.67 -14.70
C ASN A 174 -8.28 -16.97 -13.35
N SER A 175 -7.64 -17.48 -12.30
CA SER A 175 -7.65 -16.95 -10.95
C SER A 175 -7.00 -15.57 -10.88
N VAL A 176 -6.01 -15.28 -11.74
CA VAL A 176 -5.37 -13.96 -11.80
C VAL A 176 -6.40 -12.94 -12.32
N LYS A 177 -6.77 -11.99 -11.46
CA LYS A 177 -7.72 -10.91 -11.78
C LYS A 177 -7.06 -9.56 -11.92
N MET A 178 -5.84 -9.42 -11.40
CA MET A 178 -5.12 -8.16 -11.32
C MET A 178 -3.64 -8.43 -11.10
N TRP A 179 -2.80 -7.64 -11.75
CA TRP A 179 -1.35 -7.64 -11.54
C TRP A 179 -0.99 -6.52 -10.57
N GLN A 180 -0.30 -6.82 -9.48
CA GLN A 180 0.33 -5.79 -8.67
C GLN A 180 1.78 -5.64 -9.14
N VAL A 181 2.17 -4.46 -9.60
CA VAL A 181 3.55 -4.15 -10.00
C VAL A 181 4.21 -3.39 -8.87
N GLU A 182 5.28 -3.97 -8.32
CA GLU A 182 6.00 -3.47 -7.16
C GLU A 182 5.13 -3.36 -5.88
N ASN A 183 5.79 -3.12 -4.75
CA ASN A 183 5.18 -2.88 -3.44
C ASN A 183 5.79 -1.62 -2.84
N GLU A 184 5.04 -0.52 -2.83
CA GLU A 184 5.49 0.78 -2.29
C GLU A 184 6.86 1.18 -2.87
N PRO A 185 7.03 1.21 -4.21
CA PRO A 185 8.35 1.28 -4.85
C PRO A 185 9.18 2.49 -4.38
N PHE A 186 8.53 3.61 -4.09
CA PHE A 186 9.20 4.86 -3.70
C PHE A 186 9.35 5.06 -2.19
N PHE A 187 8.88 4.09 -1.37
CA PHE A 187 9.00 4.16 0.07
C PHE A 187 10.32 3.49 0.53
N PRO A 188 11.20 4.20 1.29
CA PRO A 188 12.51 3.69 1.70
C PRO A 188 12.40 2.73 2.90
N PHE A 189 11.83 1.55 2.67
CA PHE A 189 11.65 0.50 3.68
C PHE A 189 12.05 -0.87 3.13
N GLY A 190 12.66 -1.70 3.99
CA GLY A 190 13.22 -3.00 3.65
C GLY A 190 14.72 -2.95 3.32
N GLU A 191 15.27 -4.08 2.89
CA GLU A 191 16.67 -4.21 2.46
C GLU A 191 16.75 -4.07 0.93
N CYS A 192 16.48 -2.84 0.47
CA CYS A 192 16.22 -2.54 -0.93
C CYS A 192 17.28 -1.61 -1.53
N ILE A 193 17.65 -1.89 -2.79
CA ILE A 193 18.22 -0.83 -3.65
C ILE A 193 17.08 0.10 -4.04
N SER A 194 17.32 1.41 -4.17
CA SER A 194 16.29 2.38 -4.58
C SER A 194 15.89 2.17 -6.04
N VAL A 195 14.60 2.34 -6.38
CA VAL A 195 14.10 2.20 -7.77
C VAL A 195 13.82 3.58 -8.36
N LYS A 196 14.13 3.76 -9.66
CA LYS A 196 13.75 4.98 -10.37
C LYS A 196 12.29 4.91 -10.77
N LYS A 197 11.61 6.07 -10.77
CA LYS A 197 10.24 6.21 -11.29
C LYS A 197 10.11 5.69 -12.72
N SER A 198 11.09 5.96 -13.58
CA SER A 198 11.10 5.48 -14.97
C SER A 198 11.17 3.96 -15.10
N THR A 199 11.82 3.27 -14.15
CA THR A 199 11.91 1.81 -14.13
C THR A 199 10.53 1.22 -13.86
N VAL A 200 9.84 1.71 -12.83
CA VAL A 200 8.47 1.27 -12.49
C VAL A 200 7.47 1.59 -13.61
N GLU A 201 7.58 2.78 -14.23
CA GLU A 201 6.75 3.13 -15.39
C GLU A 201 6.95 2.14 -16.56
N HIS A 202 8.18 1.66 -16.76
CA HIS A 202 8.47 0.68 -17.79
C HIS A 202 7.92 -0.71 -17.44
N GLU A 203 8.06 -1.17 -16.19
CA GLU A 203 7.45 -2.42 -15.72
C GLU A 203 5.93 -2.42 -15.95
N ILE A 204 5.24 -1.33 -15.62
CA ILE A 204 3.80 -1.17 -15.88
C ILE A 204 3.47 -1.25 -17.37
N GLN A 205 4.26 -0.60 -18.23
CA GLN A 205 4.06 -0.63 -19.68
C GLN A 205 4.23 -2.05 -20.23
N LEU A 206 5.21 -2.81 -19.74
CA LEU A 206 5.43 -4.21 -20.13
C LEU A 206 4.24 -5.09 -19.76
N VAL A 207 3.76 -5.00 -18.51
CA VAL A 207 2.58 -5.76 -18.06
C VAL A 207 1.36 -5.40 -18.91
N ARG A 208 1.13 -4.10 -19.12
CA ARG A 208 -0.01 -3.59 -19.92
C ARG A 208 0.04 -4.03 -21.39
N ALA A 209 1.24 -4.22 -21.94
CA ALA A 209 1.41 -4.70 -23.31
C ALA A 209 1.16 -6.21 -23.45
N LEU A 210 1.28 -6.97 -22.37
CA LEU A 210 1.16 -8.43 -22.37
C LEU A 210 -0.22 -8.92 -21.92
N ASP A 211 -0.90 -8.19 -21.03
CA ASP A 211 -2.18 -8.60 -20.44
C ASP A 211 -3.13 -7.40 -20.24
N GLU A 212 -4.41 -7.57 -20.57
CA GLU A 212 -5.45 -6.54 -20.47
C GLU A 212 -6.03 -6.38 -19.05
N ARG A 213 -5.71 -7.30 -18.13
CA ARG A 213 -6.20 -7.24 -16.74
C ARG A 213 -5.72 -5.97 -16.01
N PRO A 214 -6.48 -5.47 -15.02
CA PRO A 214 -6.09 -4.30 -14.25
C PRO A 214 -4.71 -4.43 -13.59
N ILE A 215 -3.99 -3.30 -13.54
CA ILE A 215 -2.71 -3.16 -12.83
C ILE A 215 -2.95 -2.37 -11.54
N LEU A 216 -2.35 -2.82 -10.45
CA LEU A 216 -2.36 -2.19 -9.14
C LEU A 216 -0.96 -1.71 -8.79
N ILE A 217 -0.85 -0.45 -8.39
CA ILE A 217 0.33 0.11 -7.72
C ILE A 217 -0.05 0.45 -6.29
N GLN A 218 0.78 0.06 -5.34
CA GLN A 218 0.60 0.38 -3.93
C GLN A 218 1.61 1.47 -3.53
N ASP A 219 1.16 2.45 -2.74
CA ASP A 219 2.03 3.37 -2.00
C ASP A 219 1.96 3.06 -0.50
N SER A 220 2.98 3.50 0.24
CA SER A 220 2.95 3.43 1.70
C SER A 220 1.89 4.38 2.22
N GLY A 221 1.03 3.91 3.13
CA GLY A 221 -0.06 4.69 3.73
C GLY A 221 0.45 5.92 4.47
N GLU A 222 0.39 5.98 5.79
CA GLU A 222 0.76 7.19 6.55
C GLU A 222 2.25 7.62 6.43
N GLY A 223 3.10 6.83 5.75
CA GLY A 223 4.53 7.10 5.55
C GLY A 223 4.92 7.64 4.16
N GLY A 224 4.06 7.54 3.15
CA GLY A 224 4.39 7.88 1.76
C GLY A 224 3.99 9.29 1.34
N PHE A 225 4.60 9.82 0.26
CA PHE A 225 4.18 11.08 -0.36
C PHE A 225 3.01 10.89 -1.36
N TRP A 226 2.70 9.65 -1.74
CA TRP A 226 1.57 9.17 -2.58
C TRP A 226 1.55 9.65 -4.03
N PHE A 227 1.97 10.89 -4.27
CA PHE A 227 1.88 11.54 -5.56
C PHE A 227 2.61 10.79 -6.70
N PRO A 228 3.84 10.26 -6.51
CA PRO A 228 4.52 9.53 -7.58
C PRO A 228 3.76 8.26 -7.99
N SER A 229 3.26 7.48 -7.04
CA SER A 229 2.51 6.24 -7.31
C SER A 229 1.13 6.54 -7.90
N TYR A 230 0.44 7.58 -7.41
CA TYR A 230 -0.84 8.03 -7.96
C TYR A 230 -0.77 8.40 -9.44
N GLN A 231 0.36 8.96 -9.90
CA GLN A 231 0.55 9.30 -11.32
C GLN A 231 0.72 8.08 -12.24
N MET A 232 0.96 6.89 -11.68
CA MET A 232 1.24 5.67 -12.44
C MET A 232 0.04 4.71 -12.52
N ALA A 233 -0.88 4.82 -11.58
CA ALA A 233 -2.14 4.08 -11.54
C ALA A 233 -3.07 4.51 -12.68
#